data_AF-A0A7X9D2Y9-F1
#
_entry.id   AF-A0A7X9D2Y9-F1
#
_cell.length_a   1.000
_cell.length_b   1.000
_cell.length_c   1.000
_cell.angle_alpha   90.00
_cell.angle_beta   90.00
_cell.angle_gamma   90.00
#
_symmetry.space_group_name_H-M   'P 1'
#
loop_
_entity.id
_entity.type
_entity.pdbx_description
1 polymer ?
#
loop_
_entity_poly.entity_id
_entity_poly.type
_entity_poly.pdbx_seq_one_letter_code
_entity_poly.pdbx_strand_id
1 'polypeptide(L)'
;MGVELAEKEQIRFLNHPLTVKQMAAQINAASDAYISMKITENALRELLHHYAKNHGKKLFGPYGTLNPTVRKIIGKKRSELVKNLLSGYQFTFF
;
A
#
# COMPACT_ATOMS: atom_id res chain seq x y z
N MET A 1 1.05 -9.12 31.02
CA MET A 1 2.07 -9.01 29.95
C MET A 1 1.39 -9.38 28.63
N GLY A 2 0.62 -8.51 28.01
CA GLY A 2 1.11 -7.23 27.46
C GLY A 2 1.72 -7.39 26.06
N VAL A 3 1.93 -8.63 25.59
CA VAL A 3 2.63 -8.91 24.32
C VAL A 3 1.73 -9.59 23.28
N GLU A 4 0.67 -10.29 23.69
CA GLU A 4 -0.17 -11.08 22.78
C GLU A 4 -1.26 -10.28 22.03
N LEU A 5 -1.44 -9.01 22.37
CA LEU A 5 -2.37 -8.10 21.67
C LEU A 5 -1.69 -7.24 20.61
N ALA A 6 -0.35 -7.17 20.60
CA ALA A 6 0.40 -6.45 19.57
C ALA A 6 0.59 -7.28 18.28
N GLU A 7 0.50 -8.62 18.36
CA GLU A 7 0.55 -9.50 17.17
C GLU A 7 -0.80 -9.66 16.47
N LYS A 8 -1.92 -9.31 17.12
CA LYS A 8 -3.28 -9.53 16.58
C LYS A 8 -3.79 -8.47 15.60
N GLU A 9 -3.08 -7.36 15.46
CA GLU A 9 -3.35 -6.35 14.42
C GLU A 9 -2.25 -6.33 13.34
N GLN A 10 -1.66 -7.50 13.05
CA GLN A 10 -1.16 -7.74 11.69
C GLN A 10 -2.39 -7.66 10.78
N ILE A 11 -2.68 -6.46 10.28
CA ILE A 11 -3.66 -6.31 9.22
C ILE A 11 -3.28 -7.35 8.17
N ARG A 12 -4.20 -8.30 7.93
CA ARG A 12 -4.06 -9.41 6.97
C ARG A 12 -3.88 -8.86 5.57
N PHE A 13 -2.69 -8.36 5.29
CA PHE A 13 -2.26 -8.02 3.97
C PHE A 13 -1.58 -9.26 3.42
N LEU A 14 -2.16 -9.85 2.38
CA LEU A 14 -1.53 -10.97 1.69
C LEU A 14 -0.19 -10.45 1.15
N ASN A 15 0.92 -10.92 1.72
CA ASN A 15 2.29 -10.68 1.22
C ASN A 15 2.44 -11.03 -0.28
N HIS A 16 1.50 -11.82 -0.81
CA HIS A 16 1.39 -12.19 -2.22
C HIS A 16 0.00 -11.79 -2.77
N PRO A 17 -0.23 -10.52 -3.14
CA PRO A 17 -1.43 -10.19 -3.89
C PRO A 17 -1.37 -10.91 -5.24
N LEU A 18 -2.27 -11.87 -5.45
CA LEU A 18 -2.32 -12.66 -6.69
C LEU A 18 -2.66 -11.75 -7.89
N THR A 19 -3.46 -10.71 -7.65
CA THR A 19 -3.90 -9.75 -8.69
C THR A 19 -3.70 -8.29 -8.31
N VAL A 20 -3.64 -7.41 -9.31
CA VAL A 20 -3.60 -5.94 -9.13
C VAL A 20 -4.82 -5.45 -8.34
N LYS A 21 -6.00 -6.05 -8.54
CA LYS A 21 -7.23 -5.71 -7.81
C LYS A 21 -7.13 -6.00 -6.32
N GLN A 22 -6.59 -7.16 -5.94
CA GLN A 22 -6.39 -7.52 -4.54
C GLN A 22 -5.40 -6.59 -3.84
N MET A 23 -4.29 -6.26 -4.51
CA MET A 23 -3.34 -5.27 -3.98
C MET A 23 -4.02 -3.92 -3.77
N ALA A 24 -4.78 -3.44 -4.76
CA ALA A 24 -5.48 -2.16 -4.65
C ALA A 24 -6.50 -2.14 -3.51
N ALA A 25 -7.25 -3.22 -3.30
CA ALA A 25 -8.19 -3.34 -2.20
C ALA A 25 -7.48 -3.29 -0.83
N GLN A 26 -6.30 -3.91 -0.73
CA GLN A 26 -5.49 -3.87 0.49
C GLN A 26 -4.91 -2.48 0.75
N ILE A 27 -4.39 -1.80 -0.28
CA ILE A 27 -3.95 -0.41 -0.16
C ILE A 27 -5.11 0.51 0.25
N ASN A 28 -6.32 0.27 -0.28
CA ASN A 28 -7.51 1.01 0.11
C ASN A 28 -7.83 0.83 1.59
N ALA A 29 -7.87 -0.41 2.07
CA ALA A 29 -8.13 -0.74 3.46
C ALA A 29 -7.06 -0.19 4.41
N ALA A 30 -5.77 -0.28 4.03
CA ALA A 30 -4.66 0.30 4.77
C ALA A 30 -4.79 1.83 4.87
N SER A 31 -5.13 2.48 3.76
CA SER A 31 -5.33 3.93 3.71
C SER A 31 -6.52 4.35 4.58
N ASP A 32 -7.62 3.58 4.58
CA ASP A 32 -8.78 3.84 5.45
C ASP A 32 -8.44 3.63 6.92
N ALA A 33 -7.66 2.60 7.25
CA ALA A 33 -7.16 2.38 8.61
C ALA A 33 -6.27 3.54 9.08
N TYR A 34 -5.40 4.06 8.20
CA TYR A 34 -4.57 5.22 8.50
C TYR A 34 -5.41 6.49 8.72
N ILE A 35 -6.36 6.77 7.82
CA ILE A 35 -7.28 7.92 7.95
C ILE A 35 -8.12 7.80 9.24
N SER A 36 -8.48 6.59 9.63
CA SER A 36 -9.20 6.32 10.88
C SER A 36 -8.29 6.24 12.11
N MET A 37 -7.01 6.59 11.99
CA MET A 37 -6.00 6.57 13.05
C MET A 37 -5.80 5.20 13.72
N LYS A 38 -6.13 4.11 13.02
CA LYS A 38 -5.93 2.73 13.50
C LYS A 38 -4.51 2.22 13.26
N ILE A 39 -3.82 2.78 12.28
CA ILE A 39 -2.40 2.52 12.01
C ILE A 39 -1.61 3.81 11.89
N THR A 40 -0.31 3.70 12.12
CA THR A 40 0.63 4.81 11.98
C THR A 40 1.01 5.02 10.51
N GLU A 41 1.52 6.22 10.20
CA GLU A 41 2.06 6.54 8.88
C GLU A 41 3.20 5.58 8.49
N ASN A 42 4.08 5.24 9.45
CA ASN A 42 5.18 4.31 9.24
C ASN A 42 4.69 2.92 8.80
N ALA A 43 3.65 2.39 9.45
CA ALA A 43 3.08 1.09 9.08
C ALA A 43 2.51 1.10 7.65
N LEU A 44 1.80 2.17 7.28
CA LEU A 44 1.29 2.33 5.92
C LEU A 44 2.44 2.46 4.91
N ARG A 45 3.48 3.23 5.24
CA ARG A 45 4.65 3.43 4.37
C ARG A 45 5.42 2.13 4.15
N GLU A 46 5.63 1.33 5.21
CA GLU A 46 6.27 0.01 5.11
C GLU A 46 5.50 -0.94 4.19
N LEU A 47 4.17 -0.97 4.30
CA LEU A 47 3.32 -1.75 3.41
C LEU A 47 3.47 -1.31 1.94
N LEU A 48 3.44 0.00 1.69
CA LEU A 48 3.60 0.55 0.35
C LEU A 48 4.99 0.26 -0.21
N HIS A 49 6.04 0.38 0.59
CA HIS A 49 7.42 0.05 0.22
C HIS A 49 7.58 -1.45 -0.08
N HIS A 50 6.94 -2.31 0.72
CA HIS A 50 6.92 -3.75 0.47
C HIS A 50 6.27 -4.06 -0.89
N TYR A 51 5.12 -3.45 -1.20
CA TYR A 51 4.48 -3.63 -2.51
C TYR A 51 5.28 -3.04 -3.66
N ALA A 52 5.89 -1.87 -3.47
CA ALA A 52 6.74 -1.25 -4.47
C ALA A 52 7.98 -2.12 -4.79
N LYS A 53 8.62 -2.68 -3.76
CA LYS A 53 9.81 -3.54 -3.89
C LYS A 53 9.48 -4.90 -4.51
N ASN A 54 8.47 -5.59 -3.98
CA ASN A 54 8.21 -6.99 -4.32
C ASN A 54 7.21 -7.16 -5.47
N HIS A 55 6.33 -6.17 -5.68
CA HIS A 55 5.25 -6.24 -6.65
C HIS A 55 5.11 -4.95 -7.46
N GLY A 56 6.22 -4.21 -7.66
CA GLY A 56 6.21 -2.90 -8.34
C GLY A 56 5.59 -2.92 -9.74
N LYS A 57 5.73 -4.02 -10.50
CA LYS A 57 5.06 -4.22 -11.80
C LYS A 57 3.52 -4.18 -11.74
N LYS A 58 2.93 -4.46 -10.57
CA LYS A 58 1.49 -4.40 -10.30
C LYS A 58 1.09 -3.05 -9.72
N LEU A 59 1.94 -2.45 -8.87
CA LEU A 59 1.68 -1.18 -8.21
C LEU A 59 1.83 0.01 -9.16
N PHE A 60 2.88 0.00 -9.96
CA PHE A 60 3.21 1.05 -10.92
C PHE A 60 2.80 0.64 -12.34
N GLY A 61 2.35 1.62 -13.10
CA GLY A 61 2.16 1.57 -14.54
C GLY A 61 3.29 2.32 -15.27
N PRO A 62 3.07 2.69 -16.54
CA PRO A 62 4.06 3.44 -17.33
C PRO A 62 4.51 4.72 -16.62
N TYR A 63 5.78 5.09 -16.82
CA TYR A 63 6.39 6.33 -16.31
C TYR A 63 6.33 6.48 -14.78
N GLY A 64 6.35 5.37 -14.04
CA GLY A 64 6.33 5.39 -12.57
C GLY A 64 5.00 5.87 -11.96
N THR A 65 3.94 6.00 -12.78
CA THR A 65 2.61 6.36 -12.29
C THR A 65 1.96 5.17 -11.59
N LEU A 66 1.01 5.39 -10.67
CA LEU A 66 0.23 4.27 -10.12
C LEU A 66 -0.56 3.56 -11.23
N ASN A 67 -0.62 2.23 -11.16
CA ASN A 67 -1.39 1.41 -12.08
C ASN A 67 -2.85 1.92 -12.16
N PRO A 68 -3.44 2.05 -13.38
CA PRO A 68 -4.80 2.56 -13.54
C PRO A 68 -5.85 1.81 -12.72
N THR A 69 -5.70 0.49 -12.56
CA THR A 69 -6.60 -0.34 -11.74
C THR A 69 -6.49 0.03 -10.26
N VAL A 70 -5.27 0.24 -9.77
CA VAL A 70 -5.02 0.66 -8.38
C VAL A 70 -5.67 2.01 -8.14
N ARG A 71 -5.40 3.00 -9.02
CA ARG A 71 -6.00 4.34 -8.93
C ARG A 71 -7.53 4.31 -8.96
N LYS A 72 -8.12 3.48 -9.82
CA LYS A 72 -9.59 3.33 -9.93
C LYS A 72 -10.21 2.82 -8.63
N ILE A 73 -9.55 1.86 -7.96
CA ILE A 73 -10.08 1.22 -6.74
C ILE A 73 -9.89 2.11 -5.51
N ILE A 74 -8.70 2.68 -5.32
CA ILE A 74 -8.42 3.49 -4.11
C ILE A 74 -9.01 4.91 -4.21
N GLY A 75 -9.26 5.40 -5.43
CA GLY A 75 -9.80 6.72 -5.69
C GLY A 75 -8.75 7.85 -5.57
N LYS A 76 -9.16 9.07 -5.92
CA LYS A 76 -8.24 10.21 -6.08
C LYS A 76 -7.50 10.58 -4.79
N LYS A 77 -8.23 10.78 -3.69
CA LYS A 77 -7.67 11.20 -2.39
C LYS A 77 -6.62 10.21 -1.86
N ARG A 78 -6.92 8.91 -1.88
CA ARG A 78 -5.97 7.87 -1.43
C ARG A 78 -4.81 7.68 -2.40
N SER A 79 -5.04 7.90 -3.70
CA SER A 79 -3.94 7.90 -4.68
C SER A 79 -2.93 9.00 -4.41
N GLU A 80 -3.37 10.18 -4.00
CA GLU A 80 -2.48 11.29 -3.61
C GLU A 80 -1.71 10.96 -2.32
N LEU A 81 -2.39 10.40 -1.31
CA LEU A 81 -1.73 9.90 -0.09
C LEU A 81 -0.63 8.88 -0.41
N VAL A 82 -0.94 7.86 -1.21
CA VAL A 82 0.01 6.82 -1.62
C VAL A 82 1.20 7.42 -2.37
N LYS A 83 0.96 8.36 -3.28
CA LYS A 83 2.03 9.08 -3.98
C LYS A 83 2.93 9.88 -3.04
N ASN A 84 2.35 10.56 -2.05
CA ASN A 84 3.10 11.33 -1.08
C ASN A 84 3.97 10.43 -0.20
N LEU A 85 3.44 9.28 0.24
CA LEU A 85 4.18 8.31 1.05
C LEU A 85 5.25 7.56 0.26
N LEU A 86 5.08 7.45 -1.05
CA LEU A 86 6.07 6.94 -1.99
C LEU A 86 6.94 8.05 -2.61
N SER A 87 6.80 9.30 -2.16
CA SER A 87 7.61 10.41 -2.67
C SER A 87 9.08 10.16 -2.35
N GLY A 88 9.94 10.23 -3.37
CA GLY A 88 11.36 9.88 -3.25
C GLY A 88 11.67 8.39 -3.41
N TYR A 89 10.66 7.52 -3.54
CA TYR A 89 10.90 6.12 -3.89
C TYR A 89 11.24 5.99 -5.39
N GLN A 90 12.51 5.70 -5.70
CA GLN A 90 12.95 5.49 -7.07
C GLN A 90 12.75 4.01 -7.46
N PHE A 91 11.69 3.74 -8.22
CA PHE A 91 11.47 2.42 -8.79
C PHE A 91 12.47 2.18 -9.93
N THR A 92 13.36 1.21 -9.77
CA THR A 92 14.31 0.82 -10.81
C THR A 92 13.70 -0.26 -11.68
N PHE A 93 13.48 0.05 -12.96
CA PHE A 93 13.23 -0.97 -13.98
C PHE A 93 14.58 -1.64 -14.27
N PHE A 94 14.82 -2.80 -13.65
CA PHE A 94 15.84 -3.74 -14.11
C PHE A 94 15.16 -4.83 -14.95
#